data_AF-A0A034WX20-F1
#
_entry.id   AF-A0A034WX20-F1
#
_cell.length_a   1.000
_cell.length_b   1.000
_cell.length_c   1.000
_cell.angle_alpha   90.00
_cell.angle_beta   90.00
_cell.angle_gamma   90.00
#
_symmetry.space_group_name_H-M   'P 1'
#
loop_
_entity.id
_entity.type
_entity.pdbx_description
1 polymer ?
#
loop_
_entity_poly.entity_id
_entity_poly.type
_entity_poly.pdbx_seq_one_letter_code
_entity_poly.pdbx_strand_id
1 'polypeptide(L)'
;RTIGRQILRFNQLSTLLVRIEACLNSRPLVPLHDDPIGSYALTPGDFLIGRPLNTRPEPPIDDIPQNRLLYSQQLQKMFEHFWKRWNREYLSSLQARRKWEGRRENLQ
;
A
#
# COMPACT_ATOMS: atom_id res chain seq x y z
N ARG A 1 -4.43 -13.63 -6.00
CA ARG A 1 -4.05 -14.11 -4.63
C ARG A 1 -2.55 -13.89 -4.47
N THR A 2 -2.09 -13.28 -3.37
CA THR A 2 -0.67 -12.84 -3.21
C THR A 2 0.31 -13.95 -2.84
N ILE A 3 -0.11 -14.89 -1.98
CA ILE A 3 0.76 -15.97 -1.47
C ILE A 3 0.69 -17.24 -2.35
N GLY A 4 -0.39 -17.40 -3.13
CA GLY A 4 -0.56 -18.54 -4.03
C GLY A 4 -0.64 -19.89 -3.29
N ARG A 5 0.13 -20.88 -3.75
CA ARG A 5 0.28 -22.23 -3.17
C ARG A 5 1.56 -22.39 -2.33
N GLN A 6 2.30 -21.32 -2.06
CA GLN A 6 3.56 -21.41 -1.32
C GLN A 6 3.30 -21.66 0.17
N ILE A 7 4.01 -22.64 0.75
CA ILE A 7 4.03 -22.90 2.19
C ILE A 7 5.11 -22.00 2.80
N LEU A 8 4.67 -21.02 3.60
CA LEU A 8 5.57 -20.10 4.29
C LEU A 8 5.86 -20.60 5.70
N ARG A 9 7.10 -20.43 6.16
CA ARG A 9 7.42 -20.60 7.59
C ARG A 9 6.79 -19.46 8.40
N PHE A 10 6.60 -19.71 9.70
CA PHE A 10 6.03 -18.71 10.63
C PHE A 10 6.70 -17.34 10.52
N ASN A 11 8.04 -17.29 10.56
CA ASN A 11 8.78 -16.04 10.44
C ASN A 11 8.53 -15.31 9.10
N GLN A 12 8.44 -16.06 8.00
CA GLN A 12 8.15 -15.47 6.68
C GLN A 12 6.78 -14.83 6.64
N LEU A 13 5.77 -15.56 7.11
CA LEU A 13 4.41 -15.08 7.16
C LEU A 13 4.29 -13.87 8.11
N SER A 14 4.86 -13.96 9.31
CA SER A 14 4.85 -12.88 10.29
C SER A 14 5.50 -11.62 9.74
N THR A 15 6.69 -11.72 9.14
CA THR A 15 7.37 -10.56 8.54
C THR A 15 6.55 -9.98 7.39
N LEU A 16 5.97 -10.81 6.53
CA LEU A 16 5.13 -10.34 5.43
C LEU A 16 3.88 -9.60 5.94
N LEU A 17 3.22 -10.12 6.96
CA LEU A 17 2.03 -9.51 7.55
C LEU A 17 2.34 -8.15 8.19
N VAL A 18 3.46 -8.04 8.92
CA VAL A 18 3.91 -6.76 9.49
C VAL A 18 4.19 -5.73 8.39
N ARG A 19 4.80 -6.15 7.27
CA ARG A 19 5.00 -5.25 6.12
C ARG A 19 3.66 -4.80 5.51
N ILE A 20 2.71 -5.72 5.38
CA ILE A 20 1.36 -5.41 4.88
C ILE A 20 0.64 -4.45 5.82
N GLU A 21 0.68 -4.68 7.13
CA GLU A 21 0.10 -3.79 8.14
C GLU A 21 0.67 -2.38 8.02
N ALA A 22 2.01 -2.26 7.96
CA ALA A 22 2.67 -0.97 7.78
C ALA A 22 2.19 -0.27 6.50
N CYS A 23 2.12 -0.99 5.38
CA CYS A 23 1.55 -0.48 4.13
C CYS A 23 0.12 0.04 4.29
N LEU A 24 -0.76 -0.73 4.94
CA LEU A 24 -2.16 -0.33 5.14
C LEU A 24 -2.28 0.91 6.04
N ASN A 25 -1.38 1.05 7.00
CA ASN A 25 -1.32 2.18 7.92
C ASN A 25 -0.62 3.41 7.34
N SER A 26 0.17 3.26 6.28
CA SER A 26 0.72 4.38 5.50
C SER A 26 -0.26 4.93 4.45
N ARG A 27 -1.52 4.48 4.43
CA ARG A 27 -2.51 4.98 3.48
C ARG A 27 -2.81 6.46 3.73
N PRO A 28 -2.85 7.31 2.69
CA PRO A 28 -3.21 8.71 2.86
C PRO A 28 -4.70 8.84 3.22
N LEU A 29 -5.01 9.60 4.27
CA LEU A 29 -6.38 9.98 4.66
C LEU A 29 -6.73 11.35 4.12
N VAL A 30 -5.93 12.36 4.48
CA VAL A 30 -6.18 13.77 4.16
C VAL A 30 -4.83 14.45 3.89
N PRO A 31 -4.70 15.27 2.84
CA PRO A 31 -3.52 16.10 2.65
C PRO A 31 -3.36 17.06 3.82
N LEU A 32 -2.16 17.16 4.38
CA LEU A 32 -1.91 18.09 5.49
C LEU A 32 -1.84 19.54 4.98
N HIS A 33 -1.27 19.75 3.78
CA HIS A 33 -1.11 21.05 3.13
C HIS A 33 -1.55 20.97 1.65
N ASP A 34 -2.06 22.07 1.11
CA ASP A 34 -2.41 22.24 -0.32
C ASP A 34 -1.18 22.63 -1.18
N ASP A 35 0.00 22.12 -0.82
CA ASP A 35 1.24 22.45 -1.53
C ASP A 35 1.50 21.48 -2.70
N PRO A 36 1.71 21.98 -3.93
CA PRO A 36 1.97 21.14 -5.11
C PRO A 36 3.36 20.50 -5.12
N ILE A 37 4.29 20.94 -4.27
CA ILE A 37 5.69 20.49 -4.23
C ILE A 37 5.91 19.39 -3.19
N GLY A 38 5.13 19.40 -2.10
CA GLY A 38 5.32 18.52 -0.95
C GLY A 38 3.98 18.00 -0.46
N SER A 39 3.42 17.02 -1.17
CA SER A 39 2.19 16.36 -0.72
C SER A 39 2.51 15.44 0.45
N TYR A 40 2.52 15.99 1.66
CA TYR A 40 2.45 15.19 2.89
C TYR A 40 0.98 14.96 3.23
N ALA A 41 0.59 13.70 3.36
CA ALA A 41 -0.77 13.32 3.77
C ALA A 41 -0.71 12.71 5.17
N LEU A 42 -1.69 13.05 6.00
CA LEU A 42 -1.92 12.36 7.26
C LEU A 42 -2.35 10.92 6.97
N THR A 43 -1.71 9.98 7.65
CA THR A 43 -1.95 8.55 7.55
C THR A 43 -2.44 7.99 8.88
N PRO A 44 -3.12 6.83 8.92
CA PRO A 44 -3.41 6.15 10.18
C PRO A 44 -2.17 5.89 11.03
N GLY A 45 -1.03 5.63 10.38
CA GLY A 45 0.27 5.43 11.04
C GLY A 45 0.70 6.65 11.86
N ASP A 46 0.39 7.86 11.40
CA ASP A 46 0.68 9.09 12.14
C ASP A 46 -0.11 9.15 13.46
N PHE A 47 -1.31 8.59 13.51
CA PHE A 47 -2.11 8.54 14.75
C PHE A 47 -1.73 7.35 15.65
N LEU A 48 -1.49 6.18 15.06
CA LEU A 48 -1.21 4.96 15.82
C LEU A 48 0.21 4.93 16.39
N ILE A 49 1.17 5.48 15.65
CA ILE A 49 2.61 5.37 15.94
C ILE A 49 3.24 6.76 16.16
N GLY A 50 2.59 7.84 15.75
CA GLY A 50 3.11 9.20 15.87
C GLY A 50 4.10 9.60 14.77
N ARG A 51 4.33 8.74 13.77
CA ARG A 51 5.27 8.98 12.66
C ARG A 51 4.94 8.14 11.43
N PRO A 52 5.39 8.56 10.23
CA PRO A 52 5.31 7.75 9.02
C PRO A 52 5.99 6.40 9.18
N LEU A 53 5.31 5.35 8.73
CA LEU A 53 5.89 4.02 8.56
C LEU A 53 6.64 3.96 7.23
N ASN A 54 7.74 4.71 7.15
CA ASN A 54 8.61 4.74 5.97
C ASN A 54 9.53 3.51 5.97
N THR A 55 9.45 2.72 4.90
CA THR A 55 10.42 1.65 4.65
C THR A 55 11.50 2.16 3.70
N ARG A 56 12.76 1.76 3.93
CA ARG A 56 13.85 2.01 2.98
C ARG A 56 13.49 1.38 1.63
N PRO A 57 13.69 2.08 0.49
CA PRO A 57 13.48 1.48 -0.82
C PRO A 57 14.39 0.27 -1.00
N GLU A 58 13.79 -0.88 -1.31
CA GLU A 58 14.50 -2.12 -1.62
C GLU A 58 14.89 -2.13 -3.11
N PRO A 59 16.03 -2.74 -3.48
CA PRO A 59 16.46 -2.82 -4.88
C PRO A 59 15.50 -3.68 -5.73
N PRO A 60 15.35 -3.38 -7.04
CA PRO A 60 14.47 -4.17 -7.91
C PRO A 60 14.96 -5.63 -8.04
N ILE A 61 14.01 -6.57 -8.12
CA ILE A 61 14.29 -8.02 -8.16
C ILE A 61 14.08 -8.63 -9.56
N ASP A 62 13.71 -7.83 -10.56
CA ASP A 62 13.20 -8.32 -11.85
C ASP A 62 14.16 -9.26 -12.61
N ASP A 63 15.48 -9.19 -12.36
CA ASP A 63 16.51 -9.99 -13.06
C ASP A 63 17.03 -11.23 -12.30
N ILE A 64 16.49 -11.55 -11.11
CA ILE A 64 17.02 -12.66 -10.29
C ILE A 64 16.20 -13.94 -10.52
N PRO A 65 16.81 -15.04 -10.99
CA PRO A 65 16.09 -16.30 -11.19
C PRO A 65 15.58 -16.85 -9.85
N GLN A 66 14.37 -17.41 -9.86
CA GLN A 66 13.62 -17.78 -8.65
C GLN A 66 14.38 -18.75 -7.72
N ASN A 67 15.25 -19.58 -8.29
CA ASN A 67 16.11 -20.53 -7.57
C ASN A 67 17.29 -19.88 -6.83
N ARG A 68 17.59 -18.61 -7.09
CA ARG A 68 18.67 -17.84 -6.44
C ARG A 68 18.14 -16.73 -5.53
N LEU A 69 16.83 -16.63 -5.35
CA LEU A 69 16.24 -15.59 -4.50
C LEU A 69 16.59 -15.85 -3.03
N LEU A 70 17.22 -14.85 -2.40
CA LEU A 70 17.41 -14.81 -0.97
C LEU A 70 16.06 -14.69 -0.25
N TYR A 71 16.05 -15.07 1.03
CA TYR A 71 14.89 -14.95 1.92
C TYR A 71 14.21 -13.57 1.86
N SER A 72 15.01 -12.50 1.93
CA SER A 72 14.52 -11.12 1.87
C SER A 72 13.88 -10.79 0.52
N GLN A 73 14.48 -11.26 -0.57
CA GLN A 73 13.98 -11.04 -1.94
C GLN A 73 12.68 -11.79 -2.20
N GLN A 74 12.51 -12.99 -1.63
CA GLN A 74 11.24 -13.71 -1.69
C GLN A 74 10.12 -12.92 -1.00
N LEU A 75 10.38 -12.41 0.21
CA LEU A 75 9.42 -11.58 0.94
C LEU A 75 9.09 -10.28 0.22
N GLN A 76 10.10 -9.61 -0.34
CA GLN A 76 9.92 -8.40 -1.13
C GLN A 76 9.06 -8.67 -2.35
N LYS A 77 9.30 -9.73 -3.12
CA LYS A 77 8.49 -10.09 -4.29
C LYS A 77 7.01 -10.30 -3.91
N MET A 78 6.75 -10.97 -2.79
CA MET A 78 5.39 -11.18 -2.29
C MET A 78 4.73 -9.87 -1.85
N PHE A 79 5.48 -9.02 -1.16
CA PHE A 79 5.01 -7.71 -0.73
C PHE A 79 4.74 -6.77 -1.92
N GLU A 80 5.62 -6.73 -2.93
CA GLU A 80 5.43 -5.94 -4.15
C GLU A 80 4.18 -6.39 -4.91
N HIS A 81 3.95 -7.70 -5.01
CA HIS A 81 2.72 -8.22 -5.60
C HIS A 81 1.47 -7.77 -4.83
N PHE A 82 1.54 -7.77 -3.48
CA PHE A 82 0.46 -7.23 -2.66
C PHE A 82 0.27 -5.74 -2.92
N TRP A 83 1.34 -4.94 -2.85
CA TRP A 83 1.33 -3.50 -3.04
C TRP A 83 0.71 -3.09 -4.38
N LYS A 84 1.16 -3.72 -5.48
CA LYS A 84 0.63 -3.46 -6.83
C LYS A 84 -0.89 -3.67 -6.89
N ARG A 85 -1.39 -4.73 -6.25
CA ARG A 85 -2.83 -5.02 -6.21
C ARG A 85 -3.58 -4.08 -5.26
N TRP A 86 -3.06 -3.83 -4.07
CA TRP A 86 -3.67 -2.93 -3.10
C TRP A 86 -3.82 -1.51 -3.68
N ASN A 87 -2.76 -0.97 -4.29
CA ASN A 87 -2.79 0.33 -4.94
C ASN A 87 -3.76 0.39 -6.13
N ARG A 88 -3.80 -0.67 -6.95
CA ARG A 88 -4.67 -0.69 -8.15
C ARG A 88 -6.14 -0.95 -7.83
N GLU A 89 -6.43 -1.87 -6.93
CA GLU A 89 -7.79 -2.40 -6.68
C GLU A 89 -8.47 -1.71 -5.49
N TYR A 90 -7.72 -1.40 -4.42
CA TYR A 90 -8.31 -0.93 -3.16
C TYR A 90 -8.24 0.60 -3.01
N LEU A 91 -7.11 1.23 -3.29
CA LEU A 91 -7.04 2.71 -3.24
C LEU A 91 -8.02 3.36 -4.23
N SER A 92 -8.21 2.74 -5.40
CA SER A 92 -9.19 3.19 -6.40
C SER A 92 -10.63 3.07 -5.92
N SER A 93 -10.96 2.07 -5.09
CA SER A 93 -12.31 1.91 -4.53
C SER A 93 -12.60 2.89 -3.39
N LEU A 94 -11.57 3.38 -2.69
CA LEU A 94 -11.71 4.41 -1.65
C LEU A 94 -12.05 5.80 -2.24
N GLN A 95 -11.70 6.06 -3.50
CA GLN A 95 -12.12 7.26 -4.22
C GLN A 95 -13.55 7.11 -4.79
N ALA A 96 -14.53 6.80 -3.94
CA ALA A 96 -15.94 6.85 -4.32
C ALA A 96 -16.31 8.29 -4.71
N ARG A 97 -16.29 8.59 -6.02
CA ARG A 97 -16.77 9.86 -6.55
C ARG A 97 -18.30 9.86 -6.44
N ARG A 98 -18.84 10.50 -5.39
CA ARG A 98 -20.25 10.92 -5.37
C ARG A 98 -20.46 11.98 -6.45
N LYS A 99 -20.68 11.53 -7.68
CA LYS A 99 -20.93 12.40 -8.82
C LYS A 99 -22.45 12.62 -8.92
N TRP A 100 -22.91 13.82 -8.54
CA TRP A 100 -24.23 14.39 -8.84
C TRP A 100 -25.46 13.45 -8.69
N GLU A 101 -25.69 12.86 -7.51
CA GLU A 101 -26.96 12.13 -7.23
C GLU A 101 -28.14 13.05 -6.87
N GLY A 102 -27.92 14.37 -6.78
CA GLY A 102 -29.00 15.34 -6.57
C GLY A 102 -29.55 15.85 -7.90
N ARG A 103 -30.81 15.54 -8.22
CA ARG A 103 -31.56 16.26 -9.26
C ARG A 103 -31.62 17.74 -8.86
N ARG A 104 -30.79 18.58 -9.47
CA ARG A 104 -30.90 20.03 -9.34
C ARG A 104 -31.93 20.50 -10.37
N GLU A 105 -32.98 21.17 -9.91
CA GLU A 105 -33.83 21.93 -10.82
C GLU A 105 -32.99 23.06 -11.42
N ASN A 106 -33.12 23.26 -12.73
CA ASN A 106 -32.45 24.35 -13.42
C ASN A 106 -33.00 25.66 -12.86
N LEU A 107 -32.13 26.55 -12.38
CA LEU A 107 -32.53 27.91 -12.02
C LEU A 107 -33.05 28.60 -13.29
N GLN A 108 -34.28 29.10 -13.22
CA GLN A 108 -34.92 29.88 -14.30
C GLN A 108 -34.27 31.26 -14.43
#